data_AF-A0A846PXR6-F1
#
_entry.id   AF-A0A846PXR6-F1
#
_cell.length_a   1.000
_cell.length_b   1.000
_cell.length_c   1.000
_cell.angle_alpha   90.00
_cell.angle_beta   90.00
_cell.angle_gamma   90.00
#
_symmetry.space_group_name_H-M   'P 1'
#
loop_
_entity.id
_entity.type
_entity.pdbx_description
1 polymer ?
#
loop_
_entity_poly.entity_id
_entity_poly.type
_entity_poly.pdbx_seq_one_letter_code
_entity_poly.pdbx_strand_id
1 'polypeptide(L)'
;MKKRYVRYGRFRFHLDGREYVIQLYKSPGSDHLFIPFRDKTNGNGTYKGGRYLEAEIIMPGYKAVIDFNMAYNPSCVYNEKYICIIPLDENNLDVEIKAGEKMFE
;
A
#
# COMPACT_ATOMS: atom_id res chain seq x y z
N MET A 1 -17.86 -2.08 -11.71
CA MET A 1 -18.23 -1.17 -10.61
C MET A 1 -16.97 -0.39 -10.19
N LYS A 2 -16.94 0.94 -10.37
CA LYS A 2 -15.73 1.75 -10.11
C LYS A 2 -15.60 1.99 -8.61
N LYS A 3 -14.68 1.30 -7.92
CA LYS A 3 -14.39 1.58 -6.50
C LYS A 3 -13.88 3.01 -6.39
N ARG A 4 -14.51 3.81 -5.52
CA ARG A 4 -14.13 5.19 -5.27
C ARG A 4 -13.38 5.26 -3.94
N TYR A 5 -12.14 5.69 -4.01
CA TYR A 5 -11.32 5.97 -2.83
C TYR A 5 -11.18 7.47 -2.63
N VAL A 6 -11.13 7.89 -1.37
CA VAL A 6 -10.82 9.26 -0.97
C VAL A 6 -9.53 9.28 -0.17
N ARG A 7 -8.73 10.34 -0.31
CA ARG A 7 -7.60 10.60 0.57
C ARG A 7 -8.13 10.76 1.99
N TYR A 8 -7.61 9.97 2.93
CA TYR A 8 -8.07 9.98 4.31
C TYR A 8 -7.07 10.62 5.25
N GLY A 9 -5.80 10.25 5.14
CA GLY A 9 -4.76 10.73 6.05
C GLY A 9 -3.37 10.35 5.56
N ARG A 10 -2.34 10.73 6.31
CA ARG A 10 -0.95 10.41 6.01
C ARG A 10 -0.34 9.72 7.21
N PHE A 11 0.42 8.66 6.96
CA PHE A 11 1.22 8.00 7.97
C PHE A 11 2.68 8.41 7.77
N ARG A 12 3.30 8.95 8.82
CA ARG A 12 4.72 9.31 8.83
C ARG A 12 5.48 8.27 9.64
N PHE A 13 6.59 7.78 9.11
CA PHE A 13 7.41 6.78 9.77
C PHE A 13 8.88 7.02 9.45
N HIS A 14 9.75 6.45 10.28
CA HIS A 14 11.19 6.52 10.09
C HIS A 14 11.72 5.14 9.71
N LEU A 15 12.57 5.08 8.70
CA LEU A 15 13.29 3.88 8.28
C LEU A 15 14.69 4.30 7.85
N ASP A 16 15.72 3.57 8.31
CA ASP A 16 17.13 3.86 8.01
C ASP A 16 17.54 5.32 8.25
N GLY A 17 17.01 5.92 9.33
CA GLY A 17 17.30 7.31 9.72
C GLY A 17 16.66 8.38 8.83
N ARG A 18 15.77 8.02 7.89
CA ARG A 18 15.03 8.95 7.05
C ARG A 18 13.53 8.90 7.36
N GLU A 19 12.87 10.05 7.31
CA GLU A 19 11.42 10.14 7.42
C GLU A 19 10.78 9.85 6.05
N TYR A 20 9.74 9.03 6.06
CA TYR A 20 8.90 8.73 4.91
C TYR A 20 7.44 9.03 5.25
N VAL A 21 6.68 9.39 4.21
CA VAL A 21 5.27 9.67 4.32
C VAL A 21 4.52 8.81 3.31
N ILE A 22 3.45 8.17 3.74
CA ILE A 22 2.56 7.40 2.87
C ILE A 22 1.12 7.90 3.02
N GLN A 23 0.46 8.14 1.88
CA GLN A 23 -0.93 8.55 1.80
C GLN A 23 -1.84 7.33 1.99
N LEU A 24 -2.78 7.48 2.92
CA LEU A 24 -3.83 6.50 3.22
C LEU A 24 -5.09 6.88 2.44
N TYR A 25 -5.75 5.89 1.87
CA TYR A 25 -7.04 6.04 1.21
C TYR A 25 -8.09 5.21 1.91
N LYS A 26 -9.37 5.58 1.78
CA LYS A 26 -10.47 4.71 2.19
C LYS A 26 -11.66 4.84 1.26
N SER A 27 -12.50 3.81 1.26
CA SER A 27 -13.82 3.95 0.63
C SER A 27 -14.72 4.82 1.51
N PRO A 28 -15.57 5.69 0.95
CA PRO A 28 -16.54 6.46 1.72
C PRO A 28 -17.41 5.54 2.59
N GLY A 29 -17.56 5.87 3.88
CA GLY A 29 -18.33 5.07 4.84
C GLY A 29 -17.65 3.78 5.32
N SER A 30 -16.40 3.53 4.95
CA SER A 30 -15.61 2.40 5.45
C SER A 30 -14.56 2.86 6.47
N ASP A 31 -14.23 1.97 7.39
CA ASP A 31 -13.10 2.09 8.31
C ASP A 31 -11.87 1.28 7.86
N HIS A 32 -11.96 0.66 6.68
CA HIS A 32 -10.83 0.03 6.01
C HIS A 32 -10.03 1.05 5.20
N LEU A 33 -8.74 1.05 5.48
CA LEU A 33 -7.71 1.78 4.75
C LEU A 33 -7.17 0.90 3.61
N PHE A 34 -6.99 1.52 2.46
CA PHE A 34 -6.34 0.95 1.30
C PHE A 34 -5.13 1.79 0.94
N ILE A 35 -3.97 1.15 0.84
CA ILE A 35 -2.68 1.82 0.74
C ILE A 35 -1.89 1.16 -0.40
N PRO A 36 -2.15 1.56 -1.66
CA PRO A 36 -1.35 1.11 -2.79
C PRO A 36 -0.02 1.86 -2.77
N PHE A 37 1.10 1.15 -2.91
CA PHE A 37 2.43 1.76 -2.84
C PHE A 37 3.45 1.10 -3.76
N ARG A 38 4.52 1.86 -4.03
CA ARG A 38 5.74 1.39 -4.68
C ARG A 38 6.93 1.63 -3.77
N ASP A 39 7.96 0.81 -3.95
CA ASP A 39 9.22 0.89 -3.25
C ASP A 39 10.36 0.34 -4.12
N LYS A 40 11.61 0.47 -3.68
CA LYS A 40 12.79 0.05 -4.45
C LYS A 40 12.90 -1.45 -4.70
N THR A 41 12.08 -2.29 -4.05
CA THR A 41 12.03 -3.74 -4.35
C THR A 41 11.18 -4.09 -5.57
N ASN A 42 10.36 -3.15 -6.09
CA ASN A 42 9.51 -3.45 -7.25
C ASN A 42 10.34 -3.72 -8.50
N GLY A 43 10.10 -4.87 -9.14
CA GLY A 43 10.90 -5.35 -10.27
C GLY A 43 12.23 -6.01 -9.86
N ASN A 44 12.54 -6.05 -8.57
CA ASN A 44 13.72 -6.70 -8.00
C ASN A 44 13.30 -7.53 -6.76
N GLY A 45 12.46 -8.54 -6.98
CA GLY A 45 11.94 -9.44 -5.94
C GLY A 45 10.49 -9.19 -5.51
N THR A 46 9.85 -8.10 -5.93
CA THR A 46 8.39 -7.87 -5.79
C THR A 46 7.78 -7.39 -7.10
N TYR A 47 6.44 -7.43 -7.22
CA TYR A 47 5.76 -7.07 -8.47
C TYR A 47 6.12 -5.66 -8.96
N LYS A 48 6.45 -5.56 -10.25
CA LYS A 48 6.87 -4.31 -10.90
C LYS A 48 5.83 -3.18 -10.77
N GLY A 49 4.55 -3.51 -10.71
CA GLY A 49 3.46 -2.53 -10.63
C GLY A 49 3.24 -1.91 -9.24
N GLY A 50 3.89 -2.42 -8.20
CA GLY A 50 3.66 -2.03 -6.81
C GLY A 50 2.84 -3.07 -6.04
N ARG A 51 2.65 -2.82 -4.74
CA ARG A 51 1.94 -3.72 -3.82
C ARG A 51 0.84 -2.97 -3.09
N TYR A 52 -0.10 -3.73 -2.55
CA TYR A 52 -1.19 -3.20 -1.74
C TYR A 52 -1.00 -3.57 -0.28
N LEU A 53 -1.47 -2.67 0.58
CA LEU A 53 -1.57 -2.88 2.01
C LEU A 53 -2.95 -2.42 2.45
N GLU A 54 -3.57 -3.20 3.33
CA GLU A 54 -4.84 -2.87 3.96
C GLU A 54 -4.64 -2.76 5.47
N ALA A 55 -5.38 -1.84 6.07
CA ALA A 55 -5.40 -1.65 7.52
C ALA A 55 -6.80 -1.25 7.97
N GLU A 56 -7.08 -1.38 9.25
CA GLU A 56 -8.36 -0.97 9.84
C GLU A 56 -8.13 0.15 10.86
N ILE A 57 -9.08 1.09 10.92
CA ILE A 57 -9.08 2.14 11.93
C ILE A 57 -9.66 1.58 13.22
N ILE A 58 -8.82 1.47 14.25
CA ILE A 58 -9.16 0.95 15.57
C ILE A 58 -9.75 2.08 16.43
N MET A 59 -10.90 1.78 17.03
CA MET A 59 -11.66 2.64 17.93
C MET A 59 -11.70 2.07 19.36
N PRO A 60 -11.72 2.91 20.41
CA PRO A 60 -11.62 4.38 20.38
C PRO A 60 -10.18 4.86 20.13
N GLY A 61 -10.03 6.07 19.58
CA GLY A 61 -8.73 6.74 19.44
C GLY A 61 -8.17 6.81 18.02
N TYR A 62 -8.91 6.33 17.01
CA TYR A 62 -8.61 6.49 15.58
C TYR A 62 -7.16 6.12 15.23
N LYS A 63 -6.71 4.96 15.71
CA LYS A 63 -5.35 4.44 15.45
C LYS A 63 -5.39 3.39 14.34
N ALA A 64 -4.34 3.30 13.54
CA ALA A 64 -4.15 2.22 12.60
C ALA A 64 -2.70 1.74 12.65
N VAL A 65 -2.49 0.44 12.46
CA VAL A 65 -1.15 -0.15 12.31
C VAL A 65 -0.93 -0.39 10.83
N ILE A 66 0.16 0.18 10.31
CA ILE A 66 0.60 -0.05 8.93
C ILE A 66 1.69 -1.11 8.97
N ASP A 67 1.32 -2.36 8.67
CA ASP A 67 2.24 -3.49 8.71
C ASP A 67 2.67 -3.91 7.30
N PHE A 68 3.88 -3.51 6.89
CA PHE A 68 4.44 -3.86 5.59
C PHE A 68 4.69 -5.37 5.41
N ASN A 69 4.68 -6.18 6.47
CA ASN A 69 4.72 -7.65 6.35
C ASN A 69 3.43 -8.22 5.74
N MET A 70 2.33 -7.46 5.79
CA MET A 70 1.04 -7.83 5.20
C MET A 70 0.86 -7.28 3.78
N ALA A 71 1.88 -6.64 3.21
CA ALA A 71 1.82 -6.15 1.83
C ALA A 71 1.69 -7.32 0.85
N TYR A 72 0.78 -7.21 -0.11
CA TYR A 72 0.43 -8.28 -1.04
C TYR A 72 0.40 -7.80 -2.51
N ASN A 73 0.49 -8.74 -3.44
CA ASN A 73 0.45 -8.48 -4.87
C ASN A 73 -1.01 -8.24 -5.33
N PRO A 74 -1.28 -7.22 -6.16
CA PRO A 74 -2.61 -6.99 -6.71
C PRO A 74 -3.15 -8.21 -7.47
N SER A 75 -4.44 -8.52 -7.36
CA SER A 75 -5.03 -9.70 -8.04
C SER A 75 -4.86 -9.68 -9.57
N CYS A 76 -4.71 -8.50 -10.17
CA CYS A 76 -4.44 -8.34 -11.60
C CYS A 76 -3.10 -8.95 -12.04
N VAL A 77 -2.17 -9.21 -11.11
CA VAL A 77 -0.92 -9.94 -11.36
C VAL A 77 -1.21 -11.39 -11.77
N TYR A 78 -2.25 -11.98 -11.19
CA TYR A 78 -2.59 -13.39 -11.40
C TYR A 78 -3.68 -13.60 -12.46
N ASN A 79 -4.44 -12.56 -12.77
CA ASN A 79 -5.55 -12.65 -13.72
C ASN A 79 -5.84 -11.29 -14.36
N GLU A 80 -5.56 -11.20 -15.66
CA GLU A 80 -5.69 -9.99 -16.48
C GLU A 80 -7.11 -9.43 -16.56
N LYS A 81 -8.13 -10.19 -16.16
CA LYS A 81 -9.52 -9.70 -16.07
C LYS A 81 -9.70 -8.69 -14.94
N TYR A 82 -8.79 -8.63 -13.96
CA TYR A 82 -8.84 -7.64 -12.89
C TYR A 82 -8.04 -6.38 -13.26
N ILE A 83 -8.54 -5.23 -12.84
CA ILE A 83 -7.91 -3.94 -13.09
C ILE A 83 -6.92 -3.63 -11.95
N CYS A 84 -5.66 -3.37 -12.30
CA CYS A 84 -4.68 -2.86 -11.35
C CYS A 84 -4.97 -1.38 -11.03
N ILE A 85 -5.03 -1.05 -9.75
CA ILE A 85 -4.87 0.33 -9.27
C ILE A 85 -3.37 0.63 -9.22
N ILE A 86 -2.93 1.60 -10.01
CA ILE A 86 -1.54 2.05 -10.00
C ILE A 86 -1.35 3.01 -8.80
N PRO A 87 -0.36 2.77 -7.92
CA PRO A 87 -0.01 3.71 -6.86
C PRO A 87 0.33 5.09 -7.42
N LEU A 88 -0.17 6.16 -6.78
CA LEU A 88 0.20 7.54 -7.12
C LEU A 88 1.63 7.86 -6.63
N ASP A 89 2.25 8.88 -7.21
CA ASP A 89 3.64 9.27 -6.90
C ASP A 89 3.88 9.56 -5.40
N GLU A 90 2.88 10.06 -4.69
CA GLU A 90 2.97 10.30 -3.23
C GLU A 90 3.12 9.02 -2.40
N ASN A 91 2.84 7.85 -2.98
CA ASN A 91 3.08 6.53 -2.39
C ASN A 91 4.22 5.78 -3.09
N ASN A 92 5.13 6.49 -3.75
CA ASN A 92 6.37 5.92 -4.27
C ASN A 92 7.50 6.18 -3.27
N LEU A 93 7.86 5.16 -2.48
CA LEU A 93 8.84 5.27 -1.41
C LEU A 93 10.25 5.02 -1.96
N ASP A 94 11.16 5.97 -1.75
CA ASP A 94 12.56 5.86 -2.18
C ASP A 94 13.42 4.97 -1.25
N VAL A 95 12.89 3.83 -0.82
CA VAL A 95 13.51 2.87 0.11
C VAL A 95 13.15 1.44 -0.26
N GLU A 96 13.93 0.46 0.18
CA GLU A 96 13.61 -0.96 0.00
C GLU A 96 12.72 -1.48 1.13
N ILE A 97 11.49 -1.87 0.83
CA ILE A 97 10.60 -2.52 1.81
C ILE A 97 10.70 -4.04 1.62
N LYS A 98 11.64 -4.66 2.33
CA LYS A 98 11.97 -6.11 2.27
C LYS A 98 11.02 -7.02 3.06
N ALA A 99 9.77 -6.62 3.21
CA ALA A 99 8.73 -7.35 3.93
C ALA A 99 7.51 -7.56 3.03
N GLY A 100 6.68 -8.55 3.32
CA GLY A 100 5.47 -8.86 2.55
C GLY A 100 5.68 -9.84 1.39
N GLU A 101 4.65 -9.97 0.58
CA GLU A 101 4.62 -10.90 -0.55
C GLU A 101 5.70 -10.53 -1.57
N LYS A 102 6.45 -11.56 -1.99
CA LYS A 102 7.45 -11.48 -3.04
C LYS A 102 6.83 -11.90 -4.37
N MET A 103 7.50 -11.53 -5.45
CA MET A 103 7.22 -12.08 -6.76
C MET A 103 8.49 -12.77 -7.22
N PHE A 104 8.43 -14.09 -7.27
CA PHE A 104 9.47 -14.93 -7.83
C PHE A 104 9.01 -15.35 -9.23
N GLU A 105 9.94 -15.32 -10.18
CA GLU A 105 9.78 -16.03 -11.45
C GLU A 105 10.04 -17.52 -11.25
#